data_AF-A0A510IRT6-F1
#
_entry.id   AF-A0A510IRT6-F1
#
_cell.length_a   1.000
_cell.length_b   1.000
_cell.length_c   1.000
_cell.angle_alpha   90.00
_cell.angle_beta   90.00
_cell.angle_gamma   90.00
#
_symmetry.space_group_name_H-M   'P 1'
#
loop_
_entity.id
_entity.type
_entity.pdbx_description
1 polymer ?
#
loop_
_entity_poly.entity_id
_entity_poly.type
_entity_poly.pdbx_seq_one_letter_code
_entity_poly.pdbx_strand_id
1 'polypeptide(L)'
;MGKFSFFPFGREAISRKELTLAEDIGTSGLGLVGNVIWFLVAGLWLAIGHLLHAVACFVTIIGIPFAIQHLKLAGISLSPIGKTIVITEVAQAARMKNAEATVSRMRGST
;
A
#
# COMPACT_ATOMS: atom_id res chain seq x y z
N MET A 1 -2.27 -6.21 11.83
CA MET A 1 -2.58 -6.69 10.47
C MET A 1 -3.97 -7.32 10.32
N GLY A 2 -4.47 -8.13 11.27
CA GLY A 2 -5.78 -8.81 11.15
C GLY A 2 -6.98 -7.90 10.83
N LYS A 3 -7.03 -6.68 11.38
CA LYS A 3 -8.12 -5.71 11.09
C LYS A 3 -8.16 -5.22 9.64
N PHE A 4 -7.01 -5.12 8.95
CA PHE A 4 -6.97 -4.76 7.53
C PHE A 4 -7.46 -5.92 6.65
N SER A 5 -7.21 -7.16 7.08
CA SER A 5 -7.62 -8.35 6.33
C SER A 5 -9.13 -8.56 6.38
N PHE A 6 -9.77 -8.32 7.53
CA PHE A 6 -11.20 -8.56 7.76
C PHE A 6 -12.10 -7.36 7.42
N PHE A 7 -11.58 -6.13 7.55
CA PHE A 7 -12.31 -4.91 7.23
C PHE A 7 -11.39 -3.87 6.57
N PRO A 8 -11.27 -3.91 5.22
CA PRO A 8 -10.29 -3.09 4.49
C PRO A 8 -10.80 -1.69 4.13
N PHE A 9 -12.00 -1.33 4.55
CA PHE A 9 -12.61 -0.04 4.26
C PHE A 9 -12.02 1.03 5.21
N GLY A 10 -11.82 2.24 4.69
CA GLY A 10 -11.21 3.34 5.43
C GLY A 10 -9.74 3.12 5.80
N ARG A 11 -9.02 2.23 5.08
CA ARG A 11 -7.59 1.99 5.28
C ARG A 11 -6.85 1.96 3.96
N GLU A 12 -5.63 2.48 3.97
CA GLU A 12 -4.78 2.58 2.80
C GLU A 12 -3.33 2.22 3.14
N ALA A 13 -2.64 1.58 2.21
CA ALA A 13 -1.21 1.35 2.31
C ALA A 13 -0.44 2.57 1.78
N ILE A 14 0.31 3.22 2.65
CA ILE A 14 1.13 4.40 2.34
C ILE A 14 2.61 4.07 2.56
N SER A 15 3.50 4.79 1.87
CA SER A 15 4.93 4.71 2.15
C SER A 15 5.23 5.20 3.57
N ARG A 16 6.09 4.48 4.30
CA ARG A 16 6.53 4.93 5.63
C ARG A 16 7.24 6.27 5.57
N LYS A 17 8.03 6.51 4.52
CA LYS A 17 8.73 7.78 4.28
C LYS A 17 7.77 8.95 4.13
N GLU A 18 6.60 8.73 3.54
CA GLU A 18 5.56 9.76 3.38
C GLU A 18 4.85 10.05 4.70
N LEU A 19 4.71 9.05 5.57
CA LEU A 19 4.07 9.18 6.88
C LEU A 19 4.99 9.77 7.95
N THR A 20 6.24 9.30 8.03
CA THR A 20 7.18 9.65 9.11
C THR A 20 8.10 10.81 8.73
N LEU A 21 8.17 11.17 7.43
CA LEU A 21 9.16 12.10 6.87
C LEU A 21 10.62 11.69 7.13
N ALA A 22 10.84 10.44 7.51
CA ALA A 22 12.16 9.87 7.75
C ALA A 22 12.41 8.73 6.77
N GLU A 23 13.62 8.67 6.23
CA GLU A 23 14.04 7.54 5.41
C GLU A 23 14.45 6.37 6.31
N ASP A 24 13.96 5.18 5.99
CA ASP A 24 14.31 3.92 6.64
C ASP A 24 14.87 2.93 5.61
N ILE A 25 15.43 1.82 6.10
CA ILE A 25 16.05 0.79 5.24
C ILE A 25 15.05 0.30 4.17
N GLY A 26 13.77 0.17 4.53
CA GLY A 26 12.72 -0.32 3.64
C GLY A 26 12.19 0.70 2.62
N THR A 27 12.45 1.98 2.83
CA THR A 27 12.02 3.08 1.94
C THR A 27 13.18 3.68 1.14
N SER A 28 14.42 3.29 1.46
CA SER A 28 15.64 3.59 0.72
C SER A 28 15.83 2.68 -0.52
N GLY A 29 16.94 2.86 -1.24
CA GLY A 29 17.31 2.02 -2.39
C GLY A 29 17.42 0.52 -2.07
N LEU A 30 17.79 0.15 -0.84
CA LEU A 30 17.79 -1.25 -0.40
C LEU A 30 16.38 -1.85 -0.34
N GLY A 31 15.39 -1.04 0.02
CA GLY A 31 13.98 -1.42 -0.03
C GLY A 31 13.50 -1.72 -1.45
N LEU A 32 13.97 -0.97 -2.45
CA LEU A 32 13.69 -1.23 -3.87
C LEU A 32 14.28 -2.59 -4.28
N VAL A 33 15.56 -2.83 -3.99
CA VAL A 33 16.21 -4.11 -4.28
C VAL A 33 15.47 -5.27 -3.61
N GLY A 34 15.09 -5.11 -2.34
CA GLY A 34 14.29 -6.10 -1.63
C GLY A 34 12.94 -6.36 -2.29
N ASN A 35 12.24 -5.31 -2.78
CA ASN A 35 10.97 -5.47 -3.48
C ASN A 35 11.14 -6.21 -4.82
N VAL A 36 12.24 -5.96 -5.55
CA VAL A 36 12.55 -6.68 -6.80
C VAL A 36 12.81 -8.15 -6.53
N ILE A 37 13.65 -8.46 -5.54
CA ILE A 37 13.93 -9.85 -5.14
C ILE A 37 12.61 -10.53 -4.72
N TRP A 38 11.85 -9.88 -3.83
CA TRP A 38 10.56 -10.37 -3.36
C TRP A 38 9.59 -10.67 -4.51
N PHE A 39 9.45 -9.74 -5.46
CA PHE A 39 8.55 -9.87 -6.61
C PHE A 39 8.84 -11.15 -7.40
N LEU A 40 10.12 -11.46 -7.63
CA LEU A 40 10.56 -12.63 -8.38
C LEU A 40 10.37 -13.95 -7.62
N VAL A 41 10.63 -13.96 -6.30
CA VAL A 41 10.57 -15.19 -5.50
C VAL A 41 9.18 -15.53 -4.98
N ALA A 42 8.36 -14.53 -4.64
CA ALA A 42 7.09 -14.73 -3.93
C ALA A 42 5.97 -13.77 -4.37
N GLY A 43 6.28 -12.51 -4.67
CA GLY A 43 5.29 -11.47 -4.92
C GLY A 43 4.37 -11.78 -6.11
N LEU A 44 4.93 -12.25 -7.23
CA LEU A 44 4.13 -12.62 -8.40
C LEU A 44 3.18 -13.79 -8.11
N TRP A 45 3.66 -14.82 -7.40
CA TRP A 45 2.86 -15.98 -7.04
C TRP A 45 1.69 -15.62 -6.11
N LEU A 46 1.94 -14.77 -5.11
CA LEU A 46 0.90 -14.27 -4.20
C LEU A 46 -0.13 -13.42 -4.93
N ALA A 47 0.31 -12.54 -5.83
CA ALA A 47 -0.59 -11.70 -6.61
C ALA A 47 -1.50 -12.53 -7.53
N ILE A 48 -0.96 -13.56 -8.19
CA ILE A 48 -1.76 -14.49 -9.00
C ILE A 48 -2.74 -15.27 -8.13
N GLY A 49 -2.29 -15.82 -6.99
CA GLY A 49 -3.16 -16.54 -6.06
C GLY A 49 -4.33 -15.69 -5.57
N HIS A 50 -4.07 -14.42 -5.26
CA HIS A 50 -5.11 -13.46 -4.89
C HIS A 50 -6.03 -13.11 -6.06
N LEU A 51 -5.52 -12.95 -7.28
CA LEU A 51 -6.34 -12.69 -8.46
C LEU A 51 -7.29 -13.84 -8.76
N LEU A 52 -6.80 -15.09 -8.69
CA LEU A 52 -7.64 -16.28 -8.88
C LEU A 52 -8.74 -16.38 -7.82
N HIS A 53 -8.42 -16.13 -6.55
CA HIS A 53 -9.42 -16.07 -5.48
C HIS A 53 -10.41 -14.93 -5.67
N ALA A 54 -9.95 -13.76 -6.12
CA ALA A 54 -10.82 -12.63 -6.40
C ALA A 54 -11.85 -12.99 -7.48
N VAL A 55 -11.41 -13.62 -8.57
CA VAL A 55 -12.30 -14.09 -9.65
C VAL A 55 -13.28 -15.14 -9.14
N ALA A 56 -12.82 -16.12 -8.35
CA ALA A 56 -13.69 -17.13 -7.75
C ALA A 56 -14.76 -16.51 -6.83
N CYS A 57 -14.38 -15.56 -5.98
CA CYS A 57 -15.31 -14.84 -5.12
C CYS A 57 -16.28 -13.96 -5.91
N PHE A 58 -15.86 -13.39 -7.04
CA PHE A 58 -16.69 -12.52 -7.87
C PHE A 58 -17.90 -13.25 -8.48
N VAL A 59 -17.78 -14.57 -8.71
CA VAL A 59 -18.90 -15.41 -9.19
C VAL A 59 -20.06 -15.45 -8.18
N THR A 60 -19.78 -15.18 -6.90
CA THR A 60 -20.80 -15.11 -5.86
C THR A 60 -21.13 -13.63 -5.57
N ILE A 61 -22.41 -13.25 -5.58
CA ILE A 61 -22.83 -11.88 -5.23
C ILE A 61 -22.34 -11.49 -3.81
N ILE A 62 -22.35 -12.45 -2.88
CA ILE A 62 -21.87 -12.29 -1.50
C ILE A 62 -20.33 -12.15 -1.44
N GLY A 63 -19.61 -12.72 -2.42
CA GLY A 63 -18.15 -12.71 -2.48
C GLY A 63 -17.55 -11.45 -3.08
N ILE A 64 -18.33 -10.58 -3.73
CA ILE A 64 -17.87 -9.29 -4.27
C ILE A 64 -17.04 -8.45 -3.26
N PRO A 65 -17.46 -8.23 -1.99
CA PRO A 65 -16.63 -7.52 -1.01
C PRO A 65 -15.29 -8.22 -0.74
N PHE A 66 -15.25 -9.55 -0.75
CA PHE A 66 -14.02 -10.34 -0.58
C PHE A 66 -13.13 -10.30 -1.82
N ALA A 67 -13.72 -10.27 -3.02
CA ALA A 67 -12.98 -10.13 -4.28
C ALA A 67 -12.20 -8.81 -4.32
N ILE A 68 -12.85 -7.69 -3.96
CA ILE A 68 -12.20 -6.38 -3.86
C ILE A 68 -11.04 -6.42 -2.86
N GLN A 69 -11.21 -7.14 -1.76
CA GLN A 69 -10.16 -7.28 -0.76
C GLN A 69 -8.96 -8.07 -1.29
N HIS A 70 -9.19 -9.16 -2.00
CA HIS A 70 -8.12 -9.92 -2.64
C HIS A 70 -7.35 -9.09 -3.67
N LEU A 71 -8.03 -8.22 -4.43
CA LEU A 71 -7.36 -7.30 -5.36
C LEU A 71 -6.47 -6.28 -4.63
N LYS A 72 -6.94 -5.72 -3.50
CA LYS A 72 -6.12 -4.82 -2.66
C LYS A 72 -4.88 -5.53 -2.10
N LEU A 73 -5.05 -6.75 -1.61
CA LEU A 73 -3.95 -7.57 -1.09
C LEU A 73 -2.98 -7.96 -2.20
N ALA A 74 -3.45 -8.28 -3.40
CA ALA A 74 -2.61 -8.54 -4.56
C ALA A 74 -1.67 -7.35 -4.82
N GLY A 75 -2.20 -6.13 -4.89
CA GLY A 75 -1.39 -4.92 -5.10
C GLY A 75 -0.34 -4.69 -4.00
N ILE A 76 -0.69 -4.90 -2.73
CA ILE A 76 0.24 -4.74 -1.61
C ILE A 76 1.30 -5.86 -1.61
N SER A 77 0.92 -7.08 -2.01
CA SER A 77 1.82 -8.23 -2.03
C SER A 77 2.95 -8.13 -3.06
N LEU A 78 2.78 -7.31 -4.10
CA LEU A 78 3.82 -7.08 -5.11
C LEU A 78 5.01 -6.29 -4.56
N SER A 79 4.74 -5.29 -3.72
CA SER A 79 5.76 -4.39 -3.17
C SER A 79 5.50 -4.08 -1.69
N PRO A 80 5.72 -5.03 -0.77
CA PRO A 80 5.36 -4.85 0.64
C PRO A 80 6.38 -4.01 1.41
N ILE A 81 7.64 -3.95 0.93
CA ILE A 81 8.74 -3.35 1.68
C ILE A 81 8.61 -1.83 1.65
N GLY A 82 8.77 -1.22 2.83
CA GLY A 82 8.68 0.24 3.01
C GLY A 82 7.26 0.78 3.15
N LYS A 83 6.23 -0.06 3.08
CA LYS A 83 4.82 0.37 3.27
C LYS A 83 4.33 0.12 4.69
N THR A 84 3.30 0.87 5.07
CA THR A 84 2.52 0.67 6.30
C THR A 84 1.05 0.94 6.02
N ILE A 85 0.17 0.33 6.81
CA ILE A 85 -1.28 0.46 6.66
C ILE A 85 -1.79 1.41 7.73
N VAL A 86 -2.40 2.51 7.29
CA VAL A 86 -3.03 3.51 8.16
C VAL A 86 -4.48 3.71 7.75
N ILE A 87 -5.25 4.42 8.57
CA ILE A 87 -6.59 4.86 8.18
C ILE A 87 -6.49 5.89 7.06
N THR A 88 -7.46 5.90 6.14
CA THR A 88 -7.44 6.74 4.93
C THR A 88 -7.34 8.22 5.29
N GLU A 89 -7.98 8.65 6.38
CA GLU A 89 -7.96 10.02 6.87
C GLU A 89 -6.54 10.43 7.30
N VAL A 90 -5.78 9.53 7.92
CA VAL A 90 -4.37 9.78 8.30
C VAL A 90 -3.47 9.83 7.08
N ALA A 91 -3.69 8.95 6.09
CA ALA A 91 -2.94 8.99 4.83
C ALA A 91 -3.19 10.33 4.09
N GLN A 92 -4.44 10.79 4.04
CA GLN A 92 -4.81 12.07 3.46
C GLN A 92 -4.19 13.25 4.22
N ALA A 93 -4.26 13.26 5.55
CA ALA A 93 -3.66 14.30 6.36
C ALA A 93 -2.12 14.38 6.18
N ALA A 94 -1.44 13.24 6.10
CA ALA A 94 0.00 13.19 5.84
C ALA A 94 0.34 13.79 4.46
N ARG A 95 -0.42 13.42 3.41
CA ARG A 95 -0.26 13.98 2.06
C ARG A 95 -0.46 15.49 2.01
N MET A 96 -1.53 15.98 2.64
CA MET A 96 -1.83 17.42 2.69
C MET A 96 -0.71 18.20 3.36
N LYS A 97 -0.23 17.74 4.52
CA LYS A 97 0.89 18.38 5.23
C LYS A 97 2.18 18.41 4.40
N ASN A 98 2.48 17.31 3.68
CA ASN A 98 3.64 17.23 2.81
C ASN A 98 3.51 18.18 1.60
N ALA A 99 2.30 18.32 1.05
CA ALA A 99 2.00 19.25 -0.02
C ALA A 99 2.13 20.72 0.43
N GLU A 100 1.60 21.08 1.60
CA GLU A 100 1.72 22.42 2.20
C GLU A 100 3.18 22.82 2.45
N ALA A 101 3.99 21.90 2.98
CA ALA A 101 5.42 22.12 3.18
C ALA A 101 6.14 22.36 1.84
N THR A 102 5.77 21.59 0.82
CA THR A 102 6.33 21.71 -0.54
C THR A 102 5.96 23.05 -1.17
N VAL A 103 4.70 23.47 -1.08
CA VAL A 103 4.21 24.75 -1.59
C VAL A 103 4.89 25.93 -0.88
N SER A 104 5.03 25.84 0.45
CA SER A 104 5.72 26.87 1.24
C SER A 104 7.17 27.04 0.82
N ARG A 105 7.88 25.93 0.55
CA ARG A 105 9.25 25.95 0.02
C ARG A 105 9.33 26.63 -1.34
N MET A 106 8.39 26.37 -2.24
CA MET A 106 8.37 26.99 -3.58
C MET A 106 8.08 28.49 -3.54
N ARG A 107 7.23 28.95 -2.60
CA ARG A 107 6.91 30.37 -2.42
C ARG A 107 8.05 31.19 -1.80
N GLY A 108 8.89 30.57 -0.97
CA GLY A 108 10.03 31.24 -0.34
C GLY A 108 11.29 31.32 -1.22
N SER A 109 11.27 30.70 -2.40
CA SER A 109 12.39 30.69 -3.37
C SER A 109 12.27 31.73 -4.49
N THR A 110 11.30 32.65 -4.39
CA THR A 110 11.14 33.85 -5.23
C THR A 110 11.46 35.09 -4.43
#